data_AF-A0AAN9A469-F1
#
_entry.id   AF-A0AAN9A469-F1
#
_cell.length_a   1.000
_cell.length_b   1.000
_cell.length_c   1.000
_cell.angle_alpha   90.00
_cell.angle_beta   90.00
_cell.angle_gamma   90.00
#
_symmetry.space_group_name_H-M   'P 1'
#
loop_
_entity.id
_entity.type
_entity.pdbx_description
1 polymer ?
#
loop_
_entity_poly.entity_id
_entity_poly.type
_entity_poly.pdbx_seq_one_letter_code
_entity_poly.pdbx_strand_id
1 'polypeptide(L)' 'VPGEYHVLDTDYEKFSCVYSCEQEGELRIQFAWLLSRTMVMDDETLNYAMEVFSRNGIDISLFYNTYQGDDCPYPV' A
#
# COMPACT_ATOMS: atom_id res chain seq x y z
N VAL A 1 -7.85 -18.02 6.16
CA VAL A 1 -8.58 -17.21 7.17
C VAL A 1 -8.92 -15.89 6.49
N PRO A 2 -10.13 -15.34 6.65
CA PRO A 2 -10.42 -14.00 6.14
C PRO A 2 -9.48 -13.00 6.82
N GLY A 3 -8.84 -12.12 6.05
CA GLY A 3 -7.96 -11.09 6.59
C GLY A 3 -8.60 -9.70 6.54
N GLU A 4 -8.20 -8.82 7.46
CA GLU A 4 -8.70 -7.43 7.47
C GLU A 4 -8.09 -6.62 6.33
N TYR A 5 -8.90 -5.81 5.66
CA TYR A 5 -8.49 -4.97 4.53
C TYR A 5 -9.03 -3.55 4.73
N HIS A 6 -8.25 -2.70 5.41
CA HIS A 6 -8.64 -1.33 5.71
C HIS A 6 -8.10 -0.39 4.64
N VAL A 7 -9.00 0.30 3.93
CA VAL A 7 -8.62 1.41 3.05
C VAL A 7 -8.47 2.65 3.91
N LEU A 8 -7.22 3.06 4.16
CA LEU A 8 -6.89 4.23 4.97
C LEU A 8 -7.20 5.53 4.23
N ASP A 9 -6.94 5.55 2.92
CA ASP A 9 -7.27 6.66 2.03
C ASP A 9 -7.20 6.21 0.56
N THR A 10 -8.00 6.83 -0.30
CA THR A 10 -8.00 6.58 -1.76
C THR A 10 -8.78 7.67 -2.48
N ASP A 11 -8.30 8.06 -3.67
CA ASP A 11 -9.04 8.90 -4.61
C ASP A 11 -9.77 8.08 -5.70
N TYR A 12 -9.63 6.74 -5.66
CA TYR A 12 -10.09 5.76 -6.65
C TYR A 12 -9.54 5.89 -8.08
N GLU A 13 -8.94 7.03 -8.42
CA GLU A 13 -8.43 7.39 -9.75
C GLU A 13 -6.93 7.20 -9.90
N LYS A 14 -6.15 7.32 -8.82
CA LYS A 14 -4.69 7.23 -8.86
C LYS A 14 -4.13 6.24 -7.85
N PHE A 15 -4.61 6.27 -6.61
CA PHE A 15 -3.98 5.50 -5.52
C PHE A 15 -4.98 4.91 -4.53
N SER A 16 -4.52 3.89 -3.79
CA SER A 16 -5.18 3.40 -2.57
C SER A 16 -4.13 3.02 -1.54
N CYS A 17 -4.27 3.56 -0.32
CA CYS A 17 -3.46 3.20 0.83
C CYS A 17 -4.20 2.15 1.64
N VAL A 18 -3.68 0.93 1.69
CA VAL A 18 -4.33 -0.21 2.34
C VAL A 18 -3.48 -0.70 3.50
N TYR A 19 -4.14 -1.04 4.61
CA TYR A 19 -3.51 -1.61 5.78
C TYR A 19 -4.27 -2.84 6.29
N SER A 20 -3.53 -3.83 6.74
CA SER A 20 -4.04 -5.01 7.42
C SER A 20 -3.24 -5.21 8.70
N CYS A 21 -3.94 -5.51 9.80
CA CYS A 21 -3.32 -5.70 11.09
C CYS A 21 -4.13 -6.70 11.90
N GLU A 22 -3.49 -7.81 12.26
CA GLU A 22 -4.13 -8.89 13.02
C GLU A 22 -3.30 -9.21 14.26
N GLN A 23 -4.01 -9.51 15.34
CA GLN A 23 -3.40 -9.93 16.59
C GLN A 23 -3.40 -11.47 16.65
N GLU A 24 -2.22 -12.06 16.62
CA GLU A 24 -2.01 -13.50 16.79
C GLU A 24 -1.32 -13.78 18.13
N GLY A 25 -2.12 -14.01 19.17
CA GLY A 25 -1.61 -14.19 20.53
C GLY A 25 -0.93 -12.91 21.03
N GLU A 26 0.36 -12.98 21.34
CA GLU A 26 1.18 -11.82 21.76
C GLU A 26 1.81 -11.08 20.57
N LEU A 27 1.77 -11.64 19.36
CA LEU A 27 2.34 -11.04 18.16
C LEU A 27 1.30 -10.25 17.39
N ARG A 28 1.74 -9.14 16.79
CA ARG A 28 0.96 -8.36 15.85
C ARG A 28 1.52 -8.56 14.45
N ILE A 29 0.74 -9.14 13.56
CA ILE A 29 1.09 -9.30 12.16
C ILE A 29 0.44 -8.16 11.39
N GLN A 30 1.24 -7.43 10.63
CA GLN A 30 0.76 -6.26 9.90
C GLN A 30 1.33 -6.22 8.48
N PHE A 31 0.52 -5.69 7.58
CA PHE A 31 0.87 -5.48 6.18
C PHE A 31 0.33 -4.13 5.72
N ALA A 32 1.06 -3.48 4.83
CA ALA A 32 0.62 -2.25 4.20
C ALA A 32 0.89 -2.33 2.70
N TRP A 33 -0.04 -1.83 1.89
CA TRP A 33 0.08 -1.79 0.44
C TRP A 33 -0.28 -0.40 -0.07
N LEU A 34 0.65 0.19 -0.83
CA LEU A 34 0.36 1.32 -1.70
C LEU A 34 0.03 0.79 -3.08
N LEU A 35 -1.22 0.96 -3.50
CA LEU A 35 -1.71 0.51 -4.80
C LEU A 35 -1.83 1.71 -5.75
N SER A 36 -1.42 1.52 -7.00
CA SER A 36 -1.47 2.53 -8.06
C SER A 36 -2.42 2.10 -9.18
N ARG A 37 -3.04 3.06 -9.86
CA ARG A 37 -3.78 2.82 -11.13
C ARG A 37 -2.86 2.74 -12.36
N THR A 38 -1.61 3.19 -12.24
CA THR A 38 -0.58 3.14 -13.29
C THR A 38 0.63 2.32 -12.83
N MET A 39 1.43 1.81 -13.78
CA MET A 39 2.66 1.06 -13.46
C MET A 39 3.67 1.90 -12.68
N VAL A 40 3.79 3.17 -13.04
CA VAL A 40 4.63 4.16 -12.35
C VAL A 40 3.72 5.28 -11.86
N MET A 41 3.72 5.49 -10.55
CA MET A 41 3.01 6.58 -9.88
C MET A 41 3.86 7.86 -9.96
N ASP A 42 3.23 9.03 -10.05
CA ASP A 42 3.94 10.30 -9.93
C ASP A 42 4.41 10.58 -8.48
N ASP A 43 5.48 11.34 -8.35
CA ASP A 43 6.12 11.63 -7.04
C ASP A 43 5.18 12.35 -6.06
N GLU A 44 4.26 13.20 -6.56
CA GLU A 44 3.30 13.91 -5.72
C GLU A 44 2.34 12.94 -5.04
N THR A 45 1.73 12.05 -5.82
CA THR A 45 0.80 11.02 -5.33
C THR A 45 1.53 10.03 -4.40
N LEU A 46 2.77 9.66 -4.73
CA LEU A 46 3.60 8.79 -3.89
C LEU A 46 3.88 9.42 -2.52
N ASN A 47 4.32 10.68 -2.51
CA ASN A 47 4.61 11.39 -1.25
C ASN A 47 3.37 11.56 -0.38
N TYR A 48 2.23 11.92 -0.99
CA TYR A 48 0.95 12.00 -0.28
C TYR A 48 0.55 10.66 0.35
N ALA A 49 0.62 9.58 -0.42
CA ALA A 49 0.30 8.25 0.07
C ALA A 49 1.23 7.79 1.21
N MET A 50 2.53 8.08 1.12
CA MET A 50 3.47 7.79 2.20
C MET A 50 3.17 8.61 3.47
N GLU A 51 2.73 9.86 3.33
CA GLU A 51 2.23 10.66 4.45
C GLU A 51 0.99 10.04 5.10
N VAL A 52 0.06 9.47 4.30
CA VAL A 52 -1.11 8.75 4.83
C VAL A 52 -0.69 7.59 5.73
N PHE A 53 0.30 6.80 5.37
CA PHE A 53 0.81 5.73 6.23
C PHE A 53 1.49 6.29 7.48
N SER A 54 2.37 7.28 7.32
CA SER A 54 3.13 7.88 8.43
C SER A 54 2.22 8.52 9.49
N ARG A 55 1.19 9.28 9.09
CA ARG A 55 0.22 9.91 10.01
C ARG A 55 -0.64 8.89 10.77
N ASN A 56 -0.78 7.68 10.23
CA ASN A 56 -1.46 6.55 10.87
C ASN A 56 -0.50 5.68 11.71
N GLY A 57 0.76 6.11 11.91
CA GLY A 57 1.73 5.42 12.75
C GLY A 57 2.32 4.15 12.12
N ILE A 58 2.22 4.01 10.79
CA ILE A 58 2.81 2.89 10.05
C ILE A 58 4.24 3.28 9.65
N ASP A 59 5.19 2.42 9.96
CA ASP A 59 6.61 2.62 9.63
C ASP A 59 6.85 2.46 8.13
N ILE A 60 6.96 3.58 7.43
CA ILE A 60 7.17 3.62 5.99
C ILE A 60 8.55 3.07 5.56
N SER A 61 9.52 2.94 6.48
CA SER A 61 10.83 2.38 6.15
C SER A 61 10.79 0.89 5.83
N LEU A 62 9.68 0.22 6.17
CA LEU A 62 9.43 -1.19 5.88
C LEU A 62 8.84 -1.43 4.48
N PHE A 63 8.51 -0.37 3.73
CA PHE A 63 8.02 -0.51 2.37
C PHE A 63 9.15 -0.88 1.41
N TYR A 64 8.83 -1.77 0.48
CA TYR A 64 9.70 -2.12 -0.63
C TYR A 64 8.99 -1.82 -1.95
N ASN A 65 9.71 -1.21 -2.88
CA ASN A 65 9.20 -0.97 -4.22
C ASN A 65 8.97 -2.30 -4.93
N THR A 66 7.75 -2.49 -5.44
CA THR A 66 7.44 -3.61 -6.33
C THR A 66 7.83 -3.21 -7.74
N TYR A 67 8.64 -4.02 -8.41
CA TYR A 67 8.99 -3.80 -9.80
C TYR A 67 7.72 -3.86 -10.69
N GLN A 68 7.54 -2.84 -11.53
CA GLN A 68 6.49 -2.73 -12.54
C GLN A 68 7.15 -2.21 -13.81
N GLY A 69 6.77 -2.73 -14.98
CA GLY A 69 7.39 -2.37 -16.25
C GLY A 69 6.83 -3.16 -17.42
N ASP A 70 7.16 -2.72 -18.63
CA ASP A 70 6.65 -3.30 -19.89
C ASP A 70 7.03 -4.78 -20.11
N ASP A 71 8.02 -5.28 -19.37
CA ASP A 71 8.47 -6.68 -19.39
C ASP A 71 7.66 -7.60 -18.46
N CYS A 72 6.76 -7.04 -17.64
CA CYS A 72 5.85 -7.83 -16.82
C CYS A 72 4.75 -8.47 -17.69
N PRO A 73 4.41 -9.75 -17.48
CA PRO A 73 3.40 -10.45 -18.27
C PRO A 73 1.98 -10.08 -17.82
N TYR A 74 1.58 -8.83 -18.03
CA TYR A 74 0.23 -8.37 -17.72
C TYR A 74 -0.79 -9.07 -18.64
N PRO A 75 -1.91 -9.58 -18.10
CA PRO A 75 -2.98 -10.13 -18.92
C PRO A 75 -3.61 -9.00 -19.76
N VAL A 76 -3.83 -9.30 -21.04
CA VAL A 76 -4.57 -8.44 -21.99
C VAL A 76 -6.07 -8.65 -21.89
#